data_AF-A0A2M6P1G1-F1
#
_entry.id   AF-A0A2M6P1G1-F1
#
_cell.length_a   1.000
_cell.length_b   1.000
_cell.length_c   1.000
_cell.angle_alpha   90.00
_cell.angle_beta   90.00
_cell.angle_gamma   90.00
#
_symmetry.space_group_name_H-M   'P 1'
#
loop_
_entity.id
_entity.type
_entity.pdbx_description
1 polymer ?
#
loop_
_entity_poly.entity_id
_entity_poly.type
_entity_poly.pdbx_seq_one_letter_code
_entity_poly.pdbx_strand_id
1 'polypeptide(L)' 'SYITLTEKQGRATIHTKQGWQLFVDFNKDPLEQIYTLEQLIQKNEIPVPNISYVNLQFLPQVYWE' A
#
# COMPACT_ATOMS: atom_id res chain seq x y z
N SER A 1 10.51 3.35 -8.68
CA SER A 1 9.21 3.63 -8.06
C SER A 1 8.74 5.00 -8.48
N TYR A 2 7.45 5.16 -8.73
CA TYR A 2 6.81 6.46 -9.03
C TYR A 2 5.42 6.52 -8.40
N ILE A 3 4.86 7.72 -8.27
CA ILE A 3 3.54 7.94 -7.66
C ILE A 3 2.59 8.45 -8.74
N THR A 4 1.41 7.85 -8.84
CA THR A 4 0.30 8.39 -9.63
C THR A 4 -0.78 8.92 -8.70
N LEU A 5 -1.16 10.18 -8.90
CA LEU A 5 -2.26 10.82 -8.18
C LEU A 5 -3.58 10.39 -8.82
N THR A 6 -4.57 10.06 -7.99
CA THR A 6 -5.91 9.73 -8.48
C THR A 6 -6.78 10.99 -8.54
N GLU A 7 -7.88 10.94 -9.31
CA GLU A 7 -8.87 12.03 -9.36
C GLU A 7 -9.49 12.33 -7.99
N LYS A 8 -9.49 11.35 -7.07
CA LYS A 8 -9.89 11.55 -5.68
C LYS A 8 -8.76 12.19 -4.89
N GLN A 9 -9.00 13.40 -4.39
CA GLN A 9 -8.05 14.12 -3.54
C GLN A 9 -7.58 13.27 -2.36
N GLY A 10 -6.28 13.31 -2.09
CA GLY A 10 -5.63 12.58 -1.01
C GLY A 10 -5.41 11.10 -1.27
N ARG A 11 -5.77 10.54 -2.43
CA ARG A 11 -5.44 9.14 -2.77
C ARG A 11 -4.38 9.06 -3.86
N ALA A 12 -3.48 8.10 -3.70
CA ALA A 12 -2.43 7.84 -4.67
C ALA A 12 -2.13 6.35 -4.79
N THR A 13 -1.50 6.01 -5.91
CA THR A 13 -0.91 4.69 -6.14
C THR A 13 0.60 4.85 -6.20
N ILE A 14 1.32 4.11 -5.36
CA ILE A 14 2.79 4.03 -5.39
C ILE A 14 3.17 2.76 -6.14
N HIS A 15 3.92 2.93 -7.23
CA HIS A 15 4.43 1.82 -8.03
C HIS A 15 5.81 1.44 -7.52
N THR A 16 6.03 0.19 -7.10
CA THR A 16 7.31 -0.26 -6.53
C THR A 16 8.31 -0.63 -7.63
N LYS A 17 9.60 -0.81 -7.28
CA LYS A 17 10.61 -1.30 -8.24
C LYS A 17 10.39 -2.77 -8.60
N GLN A 18 9.69 -3.51 -7.74
CA GLN A 18 9.40 -4.93 -7.87
C GLN A 18 8.15 -5.20 -8.71
N GLY A 19 7.49 -4.16 -9.24
CA GLY A 19 6.38 -4.27 -10.19
C GLY A 19 4.98 -4.24 -9.57
N TRP A 20 4.88 -4.33 -8.25
CA TRP A 20 3.60 -4.31 -7.54
C TRP A 20 3.23 -2.89 -7.05
N GLN A 21 1.95 -2.71 -6.73
CA GLN A 21 1.34 -1.41 -6.46
C GLN A 21 0.89 -1.26 -5.00
N LEU A 22 0.98 -0.05 -4.47
CA LEU A 22 0.44 0.33 -3.15
C LEU A 22 -0.65 1.38 -3.33
N PHE A 23 -1.87 1.07 -2.91
CA PHE A 23 -2.93 2.07 -2.83
C PHE A 23 -2.93 2.72 -1.45
N VAL A 24 -2.72 4.02 -1.40
CA VAL A 24 -2.62 4.81 -0.16
C VAL A 24 -3.66 5.92 -0.12
N ASP A 25 -4.04 6.33 1.08
CA ASP A 25 -4.88 7.49 1.35
C ASP A 25 -4.12 8.45 2.28
N PHE A 26 -3.56 9.52 1.72
CA PHE A 26 -2.85 10.59 2.43
C PHE A 26 -3.74 11.42 3.35
N ASN A 27 -5.07 11.25 3.30
CA ASN A 27 -5.96 11.84 4.32
C ASN A 27 -5.90 11.04 5.64
N LYS A 28 -5.32 9.84 5.63
CA LYS A 28 -5.01 9.05 6.83
C LYS A 28 -3.56 9.25 7.25
N ASP A 29 -3.21 8.81 8.47
CA ASP A 29 -1.82 8.87 8.95
C ASP A 29 -0.89 8.06 8.02
N PRO A 30 0.07 8.71 7.36
CA PRO A 30 1.00 8.02 6.46
C PRO A 30 1.97 7.11 7.22
N LEU A 31 2.34 7.44 8.47
CA LEU A 31 3.23 6.61 9.27
C LEU A 31 2.53 5.32 9.70
N GLU A 32 1.25 5.40 10.05
CA GLU A 32 0.43 4.23 10.37
C GLU A 32 0.38 3.26 9.17
N GLN A 33 0.10 3.77 7.97
CA GLN A 33 0.04 2.95 6.74
C GLN A 33 1.37 2.25 6.42
N ILE A 34 2.50 2.96 6.58
CA ILE A 34 3.83 2.38 6.37
C ILE A 34 4.09 1.29 7.43
N TYR A 35 3.82 1.58 8.70
CA TYR A 35 4.04 0.63 9.79
C TYR A 35 3.18 -0.63 9.62
N THR A 36 1.91 -0.50 9.25
CA THR A 36 1.04 -1.67 8.97
C THR A 36 1.61 -2.52 7.85
N LEU A 37 2.06 -1.92 6.75
CA LEU A 37 2.67 -2.65 5.64
C LEU A 37 3.93 -3.41 6.10
N GLU A 38 4.83 -2.76 6.84
CA GLU A 38 6.04 -3.38 7.36
C GLU A 38 5.73 -4.57 8.28
N GLN A 39 4.75 -4.43 9.17
CA GLN A 39 4.32 -5.51 10.05
C GLN A 39 3.77 -6.72 9.28
N LEU A 40 2.96 -6.49 8.25
CA LEU A 40 2.39 -7.57 7.43
C LEU A 40 3.46 -8.32 6.63
N ILE A 41 4.47 -7.59 6.12
CA ILE A 41 5.62 -8.19 5.44
C ILE A 41 6.48 -8.99 6.44
N GLN A 42 6.79 -8.44 7.62
CA GLN A 42 7.60 -9.11 8.65
C GLN A 42 6.96 -10.41 9.15
N LYS A 43 5.63 -10.46 9.21
CA LYS A 43 4.87 -11.66 9.60
C LYS A 43 4.67 -12.67 8.47
N ASN A 44 5.18 -12.40 7.26
CA ASN A 44 4.93 -13.20 6.06
C ASN A 44 3.42 -13.34 5.72
N GLU A 45 2.60 -12.37 6.10
CA GLU A 45 1.15 -12.37 5.76
C GLU A 45 0.91 -11.89 4.32
N ILE A 46 1.87 -11.18 3.75
CA ILE A 46 1.87 -10.73 2.35
C ILE A 46 2.99 -11.46 1.59
N PRO A 47 2.69 -12.18 0.50
CA PRO A 47 3.67 -12.99 -0.22
C PRO A 47 4.54 -12.15 -1.17
N VAL A 48 5.31 -11.19 -0.64
CA VAL A 48 6.27 -10.41 -1.45
C VAL A 48 7.40 -11.34 -1.95
N PRO A 49 7.80 -11.31 -3.24
CA PRO A 49 7.39 -10.36 -4.28
C PRO A 49 6.23 -10.81 -5.18
N ASN A 50 5.62 -11.98 -4.93
CA ASN A 50 4.54 -12.56 -5.74
C ASN A 50 3.17 -11.94 -5.38
N ILE A 51 3.10 -10.62 -5.52
CA ILE A 51 1.92 -9.82 -5.26
C ILE A 51 1.78 -8.79 -6.37
N SER A 52 0.54 -8.47 -6.75
CA SER A 52 0.20 -7.43 -7.71
C SER A 52 -0.07 -6.10 -7.01
N TYR A 53 -0.80 -6.10 -5.89
CA TYR A 53 -1.06 -4.88 -5.12
C TYR A 53 -1.30 -5.10 -3.63
N VAL A 54 -1.10 -4.03 -2.84
CA VAL A 54 -1.61 -3.90 -1.47
C VAL A 54 -2.44 -2.63 -1.35
N ASN A 55 -3.63 -2.73 -0.77
CA ASN A 55 -4.53 -1.61 -0.53
C ASN A 55 -4.58 -1.25 0.95
N LEU A 56 -4.02 -0.09 1.29
CA LEU A 56 -3.95 0.49 2.64
C LEU A 56 -5.01 1.58 2.86
N GLN A 57 -5.83 1.91 1.86
CA GLN A 57 -6.83 2.98 1.95
C GLN A 57 -7.91 2.69 3.00
N PHE A 58 -8.09 1.42 3.37
CA PHE A 58 -9.18 0.96 4.23
C PHE A 58 -8.71 0.47 5.60
N LEU A 59 -7.56 0.95 6.10
CA LEU A 59 -7.11 0.63 7.47
C LEU A 59 -8.26 0.70 8.50
N PRO A 60 -8.34 -0.29 9.42
CA PRO A 60 -7.34 -1.33 9.68
C PRO A 60 -7.40 -2.53 8.71
N GLN A 61 -8.39 -2.60 7.82
CA GLN A 61 -8.48 -3.67 6.82
C GLN A 61 -7.46 -3.43 5.69
N VAL A 62 -6.67 -4.47 5.40
CA VAL A 62 -5.71 -4.47 4.30
C VAL A 62 -6.10 -5.56 3.31
N TYR A 63 -6.15 -5.19 2.03
CA TYR A 63 -6.45 -6.11 0.94
C TYR A 63 -5.22 -6.26 0.06
N TRP A 64 -4.98 -7.46 -0.43
CA TRP A 64 -3.89 -7.73 -1.35
C TRP A 64 -4.21 -8.89 -2.28
N GLU A 65 -3.58 -8.87 -3.46
CA GLU A 65 -3.63 -9.89 -4.50
C GLU A 65 -2.28 -9.94 -5.20
#